data_AF-A0A957TL45-F1
#
_entry.id   AF-A0A957TL45-F1
#
_cell.length_a   1.000
_cell.length_b   1.000
_cell.length_c   1.000
_cell.angle_alpha   90.00
_cell.angle_beta   90.00
_cell.angle_gamma   90.00
#
_symmetry.space_group_name_H-M   'P 1'
#
loop_
_entity.id
_entity.type
_entity.pdbx_description
1 polymer ?
#
loop_
_entity_poly.entity_id
_entity_poly.type
_entity_poly.pdbx_seq_one_letter_code
_entity_poly.pdbx_strand_id
1 'polypeptide(L)'
;MNANVRSLLSPLHASLEKRSHFRFARSIPFLMIFLAVATFAALNANSNQAWAQGEGTVPGGTIPGGTIPGGTIPSPSVIYLGFKTSDEIEYPDDAHPDFSYKNEDIVALDPTTGIFSIYFDGSVCGLADANLDDFEILPNGNLLFTLRSTFTIPGLGAVDDSDIIEYTPDLSGCGTFAFRVKGADVGLTQGSEDIDGLGIAADGDLLVSTIGTAVVPSATGELQVRDQALIKLDESTGTWSLYFDGEDVGLVTSSEDIRSVWEYPTADAQDDYTIFLTLSGDFAVESINTDEGDKNDVEGCTLLEAGETTVCQFFKFLNGDAVSAGNQLDGLALSYTPVASGLTPITGRDDLENADERAVEMASDFADFMAALAEGDGEITVDDFIEIVTQTYFPIIHR
;
A
#
# COMPACT_ATOMS: atom_id res chain seq x y z
N MET A 1 -69.70 22.21 -38.98
CA MET A 1 -68.44 22.46 -39.70
C MET A 1 -67.68 21.14 -39.72
N ASN A 2 -68.01 20.18 -40.61
CA ASN A 2 -67.36 19.91 -41.92
C ASN A 2 -65.82 20.03 -41.85
N ALA A 3 -64.98 19.04 -42.18
CA ALA A 3 -65.09 17.76 -42.92
C ALA A 3 -63.95 16.80 -42.43
N ASN A 4 -64.11 15.47 -42.30
CA ASN A 4 -63.99 14.37 -43.30
C ASN A 4 -62.72 14.49 -44.19
N VAL A 5 -61.84 13.48 -44.35
CA VAL A 5 -62.02 12.15 -45.03
C VAL A 5 -60.82 11.23 -44.69
N ARG A 6 -60.97 10.14 -43.92
CA ARG A 6 -60.98 8.67 -44.23
C ARG A 6 -60.24 8.08 -45.47
N SER A 7 -59.70 6.87 -45.24
CA SER A 7 -59.68 5.68 -46.13
C SER A 7 -58.46 5.53 -47.08
N LEU A 8 -57.85 4.36 -47.38
CA LEU A 8 -58.15 2.94 -47.12
C LEU A 8 -57.02 2.04 -47.72
N LEU A 9 -56.91 0.79 -47.22
CA LEU A 9 -56.52 -0.47 -47.90
C LEU A 9 -55.05 -0.96 -47.99
N SER A 10 -54.78 -2.03 -47.23
CA SER A 10 -53.98 -3.24 -47.57
C SER A 10 -54.74 -4.12 -48.62
N PRO A 11 -54.27 -5.29 -49.19
CA PRO A 11 -53.30 -6.28 -48.66
C PRO A 11 -52.49 -7.18 -49.68
N LEU A 12 -51.74 -8.17 -49.14
CA LEU A 12 -51.49 -9.56 -49.62
C LEU A 12 -50.39 -9.95 -50.68
N HIS A 13 -49.55 -10.91 -50.24
CA HIS A 13 -49.06 -12.17 -50.89
C HIS A 13 -47.84 -12.24 -51.88
N ALA A 14 -46.75 -12.84 -51.35
CA ALA A 14 -45.98 -14.05 -51.76
C ALA A 14 -45.31 -14.22 -53.15
N SER A 15 -44.00 -14.63 -53.14
CA SER A 15 -43.37 -15.73 -53.91
C SER A 15 -41.81 -15.60 -53.89
N LEU A 16 -41.06 -16.39 -53.11
CA LEU A 16 -40.36 -17.65 -53.44
C LEU A 16 -39.17 -17.59 -54.45
N GLU A 17 -37.98 -17.94 -53.90
CA GLU A 17 -36.83 -18.70 -54.45
C GLU A 17 -36.02 -18.22 -55.68
N LYS A 18 -34.71 -17.98 -55.46
CA LYS A 18 -33.65 -18.93 -55.88
C LYS A 18 -32.24 -18.59 -55.35
N ARG A 19 -31.56 -19.64 -54.86
CA ARG A 19 -30.16 -19.71 -54.45
C ARG A 19 -29.19 -19.48 -55.63
N SER A 20 -28.04 -18.88 -55.35
CA SER A 20 -26.74 -19.37 -55.87
C SER A 20 -25.57 -18.84 -55.03
N HIS A 21 -24.83 -19.76 -54.43
CA HIS A 21 -23.52 -19.53 -53.81
C HIS A 21 -22.54 -18.90 -54.79
N PHE A 22 -21.75 -17.92 -54.34
CA PHE A 22 -20.34 -17.78 -54.74
C PHE A 22 -19.57 -17.05 -53.63
N ARG A 23 -18.65 -17.78 -52.98
CA ARG A 23 -17.64 -17.23 -52.07
C ARG A 23 -16.61 -16.45 -52.90
N PHE A 24 -16.22 -15.26 -52.44
CA PHE A 24 -14.84 -14.79 -52.60
C PHE A 24 -14.47 -13.91 -51.40
N ALA A 25 -13.56 -14.44 -50.59
CA ALA A 25 -12.90 -13.74 -49.52
C ALA A 25 -12.08 -12.57 -50.09
N ARG A 26 -12.13 -11.41 -49.42
CA ARG A 26 -11.07 -10.40 -49.49
C ARG A 26 -10.82 -9.85 -48.09
N SER A 27 -9.71 -10.33 -47.54
CA SER A 27 -8.90 -9.79 -46.47
C SER A 27 -8.93 -8.26 -46.39
N ILE A 28 -9.40 -7.73 -45.26
CA ILE A 28 -9.08 -6.39 -44.80
C ILE A 28 -7.79 -6.52 -43.97
N PRO A 29 -6.73 -5.75 -44.22
CA PRO A 29 -5.44 -5.98 -43.59
C PRO A 29 -5.47 -5.57 -42.11
N PHE A 30 -4.90 -6.46 -41.30
CA PHE A 30 -4.66 -6.42 -39.85
C PHE A 30 -3.91 -5.19 -39.29
N LEU A 31 -3.69 -4.15 -40.11
CA LEU A 31 -2.80 -3.03 -39.81
C LEU A 31 -3.53 -1.79 -39.24
N MET A 32 -4.87 -1.75 -39.25
CA MET A 32 -5.62 -0.63 -38.65
C MET A 32 -6.10 -0.86 -37.21
N ILE A 33 -6.02 -2.09 -36.69
CA ILE A 33 -6.43 -2.39 -35.30
C ILE A 33 -5.35 -1.94 -34.31
N PHE A 34 -4.07 -2.00 -34.69
CA PHE A 34 -2.98 -1.49 -33.85
C PHE A 34 -2.96 0.03 -33.69
N LEU A 35 -3.57 0.79 -34.62
CA LEU A 35 -3.63 2.25 -34.49
C LEU A 35 -4.82 2.68 -33.62
N ALA A 36 -5.92 1.93 -33.59
CA ALA A 36 -7.05 2.23 -32.72
C ALA A 36 -6.76 1.92 -31.24
N VAL A 37 -6.04 0.83 -30.95
CA VAL A 37 -5.65 0.47 -29.56
C VAL A 37 -4.65 1.47 -28.99
N ALA A 38 -3.69 1.95 -29.79
CA ALA A 38 -2.75 3.00 -29.35
C ALA A 38 -3.43 4.37 -29.16
N THR A 39 -4.48 4.67 -29.93
CA THR A 39 -5.20 5.96 -29.80
C THR A 39 -6.25 5.94 -28.68
N PHE A 40 -6.80 4.76 -28.33
CA PHE A 40 -7.70 4.61 -27.17
C PHE A 40 -6.94 4.60 -25.83
N ALA A 41 -5.75 3.98 -25.79
CA ALA A 41 -4.85 4.08 -24.64
C ALA A 41 -4.36 5.51 -24.40
N ALA A 42 -4.15 6.29 -25.48
CA ALA A 42 -3.72 7.70 -25.38
C ALA A 42 -4.86 8.70 -25.10
N LEU A 43 -6.12 8.38 -25.41
CA LEU A 43 -7.26 9.27 -25.10
C LEU A 43 -7.77 9.10 -23.67
N ASN A 44 -7.63 7.91 -23.06
CA ASN A 44 -8.07 7.67 -21.67
C ASN A 44 -7.03 8.12 -20.62
N ALA A 45 -5.79 8.36 -21.02
CA ALA A 45 -4.75 8.90 -20.13
C ALA A 45 -4.93 10.39 -19.78
N ASN A 46 -5.89 11.09 -20.41
CA ASN A 46 -6.08 12.54 -20.24
C ASN A 46 -7.31 12.92 -19.38
N SER A 47 -8.02 11.95 -18.78
CA SER A 47 -9.19 12.24 -17.92
C SER A 47 -9.19 11.55 -16.56
N ASN A 48 -8.16 10.77 -16.22
CA ASN A 48 -7.98 10.32 -14.84
C ASN A 48 -7.12 11.36 -14.14
N GLN A 49 -7.67 11.96 -13.07
CA GLN A 49 -6.85 12.65 -12.09
C GLN A 49 -5.71 11.70 -11.71
N ALA A 50 -4.48 12.18 -11.82
CA ALA A 50 -3.30 11.39 -11.53
C ALA A 50 -3.18 11.26 -10.00
N TRP A 51 -3.81 10.22 -9.45
CA TRP A 51 -3.60 9.79 -8.06
C TRP A 51 -2.18 9.22 -8.00
N ALA A 52 -1.31 9.90 -7.25
CA ALA A 52 0.12 9.60 -7.04
C ALA A 52 1.05 9.65 -8.29
N GLN A 53 1.33 10.84 -8.81
CA GLN A 53 2.63 11.09 -9.48
C GLN A 53 3.70 11.34 -8.41
N GLY A 54 4.07 10.29 -7.67
CA GLY A 54 5.24 10.27 -6.79
C GLY A 54 6.52 10.17 -7.59
N GLU A 55 6.83 11.19 -8.42
CA GLU A 55 8.22 11.51 -8.72
C GLU A 55 8.75 12.27 -7.50
N GLY A 56 9.21 11.53 -6.49
CA GLY A 56 10.06 12.09 -5.45
C GLY A 56 11.40 12.48 -6.08
N THR A 57 11.45 13.59 -6.81
CA THR A 57 12.73 14.20 -7.17
C THR A 57 13.31 14.74 -5.88
N VAL A 58 14.37 14.12 -5.34
CA VAL A 58 15.15 14.72 -4.26
C VAL A 58 15.75 16.00 -4.84
N PRO A 59 15.30 17.21 -4.45
CA PRO A 59 15.71 18.43 -5.14
C PRO A 59 17.18 18.72 -4.85
N GLY A 60 18.10 18.51 -5.79
CA GLY A 60 19.53 18.78 -5.54
C GLY A 60 19.77 20.18 -4.97
N GLY A 61 20.62 20.27 -3.94
CA GLY A 61 20.91 21.51 -3.20
C GLY A 61 22.39 21.90 -3.20
N THR A 62 22.68 23.17 -2.90
CA THR A 62 24.05 23.67 -2.66
C THR A 62 24.22 24.05 -1.20
N ILE A 63 25.23 23.48 -0.53
CA ILE A 63 25.62 23.82 0.84
C ILE A 63 27.05 24.40 0.87
N PRO A 64 27.44 25.16 1.92
CA PRO A 64 28.83 25.57 2.12
C PRO A 64 29.76 24.36 2.33
N GLY A 65 30.27 23.78 1.24
CA GLY A 65 31.12 22.59 1.28
C GLY A 65 30.93 21.61 0.11
N GLY A 66 29.84 21.74 -0.66
CA GLY A 66 29.58 20.85 -1.81
C GLY A 66 28.18 21.01 -2.40
N THR A 67 27.92 20.25 -3.47
CA THR A 67 26.60 20.06 -4.11
C THR A 67 26.07 18.69 -3.70
N ILE A 68 24.82 18.61 -3.26
CA ILE A 68 24.11 17.34 -3.07
C ILE A 68 23.58 16.92 -4.44
N PRO A 69 24.00 15.77 -5.00
CA PRO A 69 23.41 15.26 -6.23
C PRO A 69 21.94 14.95 -5.98
N GLY A 70 21.04 15.60 -6.73
CA GLY A 70 19.65 15.15 -6.76
C GLY A 70 19.59 13.72 -7.28
N GLY A 71 18.93 12.83 -6.53
CA GLY A 71 18.64 11.46 -6.91
C GLY A 71 17.16 11.27 -7.20
N THR A 72 16.83 10.31 -8.05
CA THR A 72 15.46 9.81 -8.18
C THR A 72 15.35 8.56 -7.32
N ILE A 73 14.55 8.62 -6.26
CA ILE A 73 14.09 7.38 -5.60
C ILE A 73 13.11 6.73 -6.59
N PRO A 74 13.27 5.44 -6.92
CA PRO A 74 12.30 4.76 -7.77
C PRO A 74 10.90 4.88 -7.15
N SER A 75 9.84 4.90 -7.95
CA SER A 75 8.51 4.78 -7.37
C SER A 75 8.34 3.36 -6.80
N PRO A 76 7.78 3.19 -5.59
CA PRO A 76 7.46 1.86 -5.11
C PRO A 76 6.40 1.21 -6.01
N SER A 77 6.40 -0.11 -6.04
CA SER A 77 5.33 -0.90 -6.66
C SER A 77 4.09 -1.00 -5.76
N VAL A 78 4.27 -0.93 -4.43
CA VAL A 78 3.19 -0.91 -3.43
C VAL A 78 3.63 -0.05 -2.25
N ILE A 79 2.69 0.74 -1.72
CA ILE A 79 2.82 1.44 -0.44
C ILE A 79 1.91 0.74 0.55
N TYR A 80 2.46 0.21 1.65
CA TYR A 80 1.68 -0.37 2.74
C TYR A 80 1.46 0.66 3.83
N LEU A 81 0.23 0.77 4.32
CA LEU A 81 -0.16 1.77 5.30
C LEU A 81 -0.93 1.12 6.45
N GLY A 82 -0.72 1.66 7.65
CA GLY A 82 -1.51 1.42 8.84
C GLY A 82 -2.19 2.72 9.27
N PHE A 83 -3.34 2.60 9.95
CA PHE A 83 -4.14 3.76 10.34
C PHE A 83 -4.52 3.69 11.81
N LYS A 84 -4.46 4.85 12.46
CA LYS A 84 -4.84 5.01 13.87
C LYS A 84 -6.27 4.59 14.18
N THR A 85 -7.18 4.73 13.22
CA THR A 85 -8.62 4.52 13.40
C THR A 85 -9.20 3.71 12.26
N SER A 86 -10.10 2.78 12.59
CA SER A 86 -10.98 2.13 11.61
C SER A 86 -11.81 3.16 10.84
N ASP A 87 -11.84 3.08 9.52
CA ASP A 87 -12.65 3.96 8.68
C ASP A 87 -12.88 3.36 7.28
N GLU A 88 -13.34 4.18 6.36
CA GLU A 88 -13.59 3.87 4.96
C GLU A 88 -12.93 4.91 4.04
N ILE A 89 -12.35 4.43 2.94
CA ILE A 89 -11.84 5.25 1.85
C ILE A 89 -12.94 5.38 0.80
N GLU A 90 -13.47 6.59 0.66
CA GLU A 90 -14.43 6.93 -0.38
C GLU A 90 -13.68 7.25 -1.69
N TYR A 91 -13.99 6.49 -2.75
CA TYR A 91 -13.44 6.79 -4.07
C TYR A 91 -14.25 7.90 -4.75
N PRO A 92 -13.59 8.81 -5.49
CA PRO A 92 -14.27 9.91 -6.16
C PRO A 92 -15.09 9.48 -7.39
N ASP A 93 -14.91 8.23 -7.84
CA ASP A 93 -15.59 7.66 -8.99
C ASP A 93 -16.59 6.57 -8.56
N ASP A 94 -17.67 6.42 -9.34
CA ASP A 94 -18.69 5.40 -9.09
C ASP A 94 -18.25 3.99 -9.55
N ALA A 95 -17.02 3.84 -10.08
CA ALA A 95 -16.52 2.59 -10.64
C ALA A 95 -15.84 1.72 -9.57
N HIS A 96 -15.31 2.34 -8.52
CA HIS A 96 -14.70 1.66 -7.38
C HIS A 96 -15.65 1.72 -6.18
N PRO A 97 -15.98 0.58 -5.55
CA PRO A 97 -16.69 0.60 -4.28
C PRO A 97 -15.78 1.17 -3.19
N ASP A 98 -16.39 1.84 -2.21
CA ASP A 98 -15.69 2.32 -1.03
C ASP A 98 -14.92 1.18 -0.32
N PHE A 99 -13.75 1.50 0.22
CA PHE A 99 -12.85 0.54 0.81
C PHE A 99 -12.78 0.72 2.33
N SER A 100 -13.41 -0.20 3.07
CA SER A 100 -13.35 -0.22 4.53
C SER A 100 -12.09 -0.91 5.04
N TYR A 101 -11.49 -0.35 6.10
CA TYR A 101 -10.35 -0.94 6.83
C TYR A 101 -10.52 -0.78 8.33
N LYS A 102 -9.76 -1.56 9.10
CA LYS A 102 -9.67 -1.48 10.55
C LYS A 102 -8.27 -1.03 10.99
N ASN A 103 -8.17 -0.56 12.23
CA ASN A 103 -6.92 -0.05 12.81
C ASN A 103 -5.94 -1.17 13.20
N GLU A 104 -6.36 -2.43 13.09
CA GLU A 104 -5.51 -3.60 13.17
C GLU A 104 -5.09 -4.15 11.80
N ASP A 105 -5.53 -3.53 10.70
CA ASP A 105 -5.21 -3.97 9.34
C ASP A 105 -3.98 -3.26 8.78
N ILE A 106 -3.29 -3.94 7.87
CA ILE A 106 -2.31 -3.32 6.97
C ILE A 106 -2.93 -3.30 5.58
N VAL A 107 -3.02 -2.12 4.99
CA VAL A 107 -3.57 -1.93 3.65
C VAL A 107 -2.45 -1.74 2.64
N ALA A 108 -2.66 -2.19 1.41
CA ALA A 108 -1.77 -1.99 0.27
C ALA A 108 -2.41 -0.99 -0.70
N LEU A 109 -1.72 0.11 -0.96
CA LEU A 109 -2.00 1.08 -2.00
C LEU A 109 -1.16 0.76 -3.24
N ASP A 110 -1.82 0.55 -4.38
CA ASP A 110 -1.17 0.59 -5.69
C ASP A 110 -1.00 2.05 -6.13
N PRO A 111 0.23 2.60 -6.14
CA PRO A 111 0.45 3.99 -6.48
C PRO A 111 0.19 4.30 -7.96
N THR A 112 0.05 3.30 -8.83
CA THR A 112 -0.27 3.51 -10.25
C THR A 112 -1.77 3.74 -10.46
N THR A 113 -2.61 3.02 -9.70
CA THR A 113 -4.06 3.04 -9.87
C THR A 113 -4.77 3.85 -8.79
N GLY A 114 -4.13 4.08 -7.65
CA GLY A 114 -4.74 4.68 -6.46
C GLY A 114 -5.65 3.70 -5.70
N ILE A 115 -5.65 2.41 -6.06
CA ILE A 115 -6.56 1.42 -5.48
C ILE A 115 -5.94 0.82 -4.23
N PHE A 116 -6.77 0.68 -3.19
CA PHE A 116 -6.46 0.07 -1.92
C PHE A 116 -6.94 -1.38 -1.89
N SER A 117 -6.20 -2.21 -1.18
CA SER A 117 -6.54 -3.60 -0.89
C SER A 117 -6.06 -3.96 0.51
N ILE A 118 -6.66 -4.97 1.13
CA ILE A 118 -6.15 -5.49 2.41
C ILE A 118 -4.93 -6.36 2.12
N TYR A 119 -3.81 -6.07 2.79
CA TYR A 119 -2.61 -6.91 2.78
C TYR A 119 -2.58 -7.86 3.99
N PHE A 120 -2.91 -7.35 5.16
CA PHE A 120 -3.10 -8.12 6.39
C PHE A 120 -4.38 -7.67 7.07
N ASP A 121 -5.27 -8.62 7.33
CA ASP A 121 -6.51 -8.41 8.08
C ASP A 121 -6.25 -8.84 9.54
N GLY A 122 -6.12 -7.88 10.45
CA GLY A 122 -5.85 -8.17 11.86
C GLY A 122 -7.06 -8.81 12.53
N SER A 123 -8.26 -8.44 12.08
CA SER A 123 -9.54 -8.94 12.59
C SER A 123 -9.67 -10.46 12.44
N VAL A 124 -9.35 -11.03 11.27
CA VAL A 124 -9.35 -12.49 11.06
C VAL A 124 -8.24 -13.20 11.81
N CYS A 125 -7.22 -12.44 12.20
CA CYS A 125 -6.07 -12.90 12.96
C CYS A 125 -6.24 -12.83 14.49
N GLY A 126 -7.43 -12.46 14.96
CA GLY A 126 -7.74 -12.37 16.39
C GLY A 126 -7.25 -11.08 17.03
N LEU A 127 -7.01 -10.04 16.23
CA LEU A 127 -6.59 -8.70 16.65
C LEU A 127 -7.72 -7.67 16.53
N ALA A 128 -8.99 -8.09 16.36
CA ALA A 128 -10.13 -7.21 16.11
C ALA A 128 -10.38 -6.11 17.16
N ASP A 129 -9.85 -6.27 18.37
CA ASP A 129 -9.94 -5.28 19.46
C ASP A 129 -8.58 -4.63 19.76
N ALA A 130 -7.57 -4.88 18.92
CA ALA A 130 -6.25 -4.29 19.00
C ALA A 130 -6.15 -3.06 18.09
N ASN A 131 -5.00 -2.39 18.15
CA ASN A 131 -4.63 -1.30 17.25
C ASN A 131 -3.15 -1.46 16.95
N LEU A 132 -2.80 -1.57 15.67
CA LEU A 132 -1.40 -1.64 15.24
C LEU A 132 -0.87 -0.21 15.16
N ASP A 133 0.15 0.10 15.96
CA ASP A 133 0.80 1.42 15.87
C ASP A 133 1.82 1.45 14.72
N ASP A 134 2.62 0.41 14.52
CA ASP A 134 3.49 0.32 13.34
C ASP A 134 3.82 -1.14 12.97
N PHE A 135 4.39 -1.34 11.78
CA PHE A 135 4.80 -2.63 11.26
C PHE A 135 5.97 -2.54 10.27
N GLU A 136 6.70 -3.64 10.13
CA GLU A 136 7.71 -3.84 9.08
C GLU A 136 7.42 -5.13 8.32
N ILE A 137 7.67 -5.13 7.00
CA ILE A 137 7.53 -6.32 6.15
C ILE A 137 8.90 -6.89 5.87
N LEU A 138 9.22 -8.02 6.51
CA LEU A 138 10.52 -8.66 6.37
C LEU A 138 10.69 -9.31 4.97
N PRO A 139 11.93 -9.44 4.45
CA PRO A 139 12.17 -10.04 3.13
C PRO A 139 11.69 -11.50 2.99
N ASN A 140 11.47 -12.21 4.09
CA ASN A 140 10.92 -13.56 4.11
C ASN A 140 9.38 -13.60 4.10
N GLY A 141 8.71 -12.45 4.12
CA GLY A 141 7.25 -12.32 4.18
C GLY A 141 6.67 -12.34 5.60
N ASN A 142 7.51 -12.41 6.64
CA ASN A 142 7.06 -12.19 8.01
C ASN A 142 6.77 -10.71 8.25
N LEU A 143 5.98 -10.42 9.28
CA LEU A 143 5.74 -9.06 9.74
C LEU A 143 6.36 -8.88 11.12
N LEU A 144 6.96 -7.72 11.36
CA LEU A 144 7.11 -7.20 12.72
C LEU A 144 6.00 -6.17 12.94
N PHE A 145 5.45 -6.08 14.14
CA PHE A 145 4.51 -5.00 14.48
C PHE A 145 4.51 -4.69 15.97
N THR A 146 4.02 -3.49 16.31
CA THR A 146 3.73 -3.06 17.68
C THR A 146 2.24 -2.78 17.85
N LEU A 147 1.79 -2.71 19.10
CA LEU A 147 0.39 -2.47 19.44
C LEU A 147 0.25 -1.25 20.35
N ARG A 148 -0.81 -0.48 20.14
CA ARG A 148 -1.09 0.74 20.89
C ARG A 148 -1.35 0.57 22.39
N SER A 149 -1.71 -0.64 22.77
CA SER A 149 -2.04 -0.93 24.17
C SER A 149 -1.79 -2.40 24.45
N THR A 150 -1.60 -2.70 25.73
CA THR A 150 -1.53 -4.10 26.20
C THR A 150 -2.67 -4.95 25.62
N PHE A 151 -2.33 -6.11 25.06
CA PHE A 151 -3.30 -7.00 24.42
C PHE A 151 -3.02 -8.46 24.77
N THR A 152 -3.96 -9.37 24.52
CA THR A 152 -3.72 -10.82 24.63
C THR A 152 -3.89 -11.46 23.27
N ILE A 153 -2.77 -11.73 22.60
CA ILE A 153 -2.75 -12.34 21.27
C ILE A 153 -3.04 -13.84 21.39
N PRO A 154 -4.05 -14.37 20.66
CA PRO A 154 -4.30 -15.80 20.62
C PRO A 154 -3.06 -16.61 20.22
N GLY A 155 -2.71 -17.61 21.03
CA GLY A 155 -1.55 -18.47 20.77
C GLY A 155 -0.21 -17.96 21.30
N LEU A 156 -0.06 -16.65 21.55
CA LEU A 156 1.15 -16.06 22.14
C LEU A 156 0.97 -15.75 23.64
N GLY A 157 -0.11 -15.06 24.01
CA GLY A 157 -0.38 -14.61 25.37
C GLY A 157 -0.46 -13.09 25.51
N ALA A 158 -0.28 -12.59 26.74
CA ALA A 158 -0.28 -11.17 27.03
C ALA A 158 0.98 -10.50 26.46
N VAL A 159 0.78 -9.38 25.78
CA VAL A 159 1.81 -8.49 25.23
C VAL A 159 1.58 -7.08 25.79
N ASP A 160 2.67 -6.34 25.94
CA ASP A 160 2.72 -4.93 26.32
C ASP A 160 2.83 -4.04 25.08
N ASP A 161 2.46 -2.77 25.19
CA ASP A 161 2.63 -1.75 24.14
C ASP A 161 4.09 -1.35 23.91
N SER A 162 5.01 -1.80 24.78
CA SER A 162 6.45 -1.74 24.58
C SER A 162 7.06 -2.96 23.87
N ASP A 163 6.26 -3.98 23.52
CA ASP A 163 6.75 -5.21 22.88
C ASP A 163 6.73 -5.12 21.35
N ILE A 164 7.66 -5.84 20.70
CA ILE A 164 7.65 -6.06 19.24
C ILE A 164 7.29 -7.52 18.96
N ILE A 165 6.24 -7.71 18.18
CA ILE A 165 5.70 -9.03 17.82
C ILE A 165 6.16 -9.39 16.40
N GLU A 166 6.66 -10.60 16.22
CA GLU A 166 6.88 -11.19 14.91
C GLU A 166 5.71 -12.11 14.55
N TYR A 167 5.12 -11.88 13.38
CA TYR A 167 4.10 -12.70 12.78
C TYR A 167 4.65 -13.47 11.58
N THR A 168 4.39 -14.77 11.57
CA THR A 168 4.69 -15.66 10.45
C THR A 168 3.39 -16.09 9.77
N PRO A 169 3.16 -15.75 8.49
CA PRO A 169 1.93 -16.12 7.79
C PRO A 169 1.84 -17.63 7.57
N ASP A 170 0.62 -18.17 7.61
CA ASP A 170 0.31 -19.56 7.24
C ASP A 170 -0.82 -19.56 6.21
N LEU A 171 -0.60 -20.18 5.04
CA LEU A 171 -1.62 -20.27 3.99
C LEU A 171 -2.89 -21.04 4.41
N SER A 172 -2.86 -21.76 5.55
CA SER A 172 -3.99 -22.53 6.07
C SER A 172 -4.76 -21.85 7.21
N GLY A 173 -4.37 -20.64 7.62
CA GLY A 173 -5.02 -19.90 8.71
C GLY A 173 -4.46 -18.49 8.85
N CYS A 174 -4.58 -17.91 10.05
CA CYS A 174 -3.92 -16.62 10.32
C CYS A 174 -2.39 -16.79 10.33
N GLY A 175 -1.84 -17.82 10.97
CA GLY A 175 -0.39 -17.95 11.15
C GLY A 175 -0.03 -18.03 12.62
N THR A 176 1.20 -17.65 12.95
CA THR A 176 1.71 -17.71 14.33
C THR A 176 2.37 -16.41 14.74
N PHE A 177 2.20 -16.05 16.02
CA PHE A 177 2.82 -14.89 16.63
C PHE A 177 3.92 -15.34 17.61
N ALA A 178 5.01 -14.58 17.66
CA ALA A 178 6.11 -14.75 18.60
C ALA A 178 6.60 -13.38 19.08
N PHE A 179 7.23 -13.31 20.25
CA PHE A 179 7.97 -12.10 20.64
C PHE A 179 9.24 -12.00 19.79
N ARG A 180 9.41 -10.88 19.09
CA ARG A 180 10.72 -10.49 18.54
C ARG A 180 11.55 -9.86 19.65
N VAL A 181 10.97 -8.89 20.34
CA VAL A 181 11.54 -8.17 21.48
C VAL A 181 10.46 -8.01 22.54
N LYS A 182 10.84 -8.18 23.81
CA LYS A 182 10.03 -7.73 24.93
C LYS A 182 10.58 -6.40 25.44
N GLY A 183 9.78 -5.34 25.45
CA GLY A 183 10.24 -3.99 25.75
C GLY A 183 10.95 -3.90 27.09
N ALA A 184 10.36 -4.51 28.11
CA ALA A 184 10.93 -4.58 29.46
C ALA A 184 12.29 -5.30 29.53
N ASP A 185 12.56 -6.25 28.65
CA ASP A 185 13.85 -6.97 28.61
C ASP A 185 14.98 -6.09 28.04
N VAL A 186 14.62 -5.03 27.30
CA VAL A 186 15.55 -4.03 26.71
C VAL A 186 15.42 -2.65 27.35
N GLY A 187 14.71 -2.55 28.49
CA GLY A 187 14.67 -1.35 29.33
C GLY A 187 13.53 -0.36 29.08
N LEU A 188 12.59 -0.68 28.19
CA LEU A 188 11.33 0.08 28.05
C LEU A 188 10.38 -0.37 29.17
N THR A 189 10.23 0.46 30.21
CA THR A 189 9.54 0.09 31.46
C THR A 189 8.56 1.15 31.98
N GLN A 190 8.46 2.29 31.31
CA GLN A 190 7.57 3.40 31.64
C GLN A 190 6.48 3.54 30.58
N GLY A 191 5.29 4.00 30.97
CA GLY A 191 4.19 4.21 30.01
C GLY A 191 4.37 5.42 29.05
N SER A 192 5.56 6.02 29.01
CA SER A 192 5.96 6.96 27.96
C SER A 192 6.99 6.35 27.00
N GLU A 193 7.32 5.07 27.21
CA GLU A 193 8.28 4.27 26.44
C GLU A 193 7.55 3.23 25.59
N ASP A 194 6.23 3.36 25.45
CA ASP A 194 5.39 2.58 24.55
C ASP A 194 5.86 2.82 23.11
N ILE A 195 5.99 1.76 22.31
CA ILE A 195 6.54 1.85 20.96
C ILE A 195 5.43 2.20 19.99
N ASP A 196 5.51 3.39 19.41
CA ASP A 196 4.57 3.87 18.41
C ASP A 196 5.20 4.18 17.05
N GLY A 197 6.46 3.81 16.85
CA GLY A 197 7.12 3.73 15.54
C GLY A 197 8.17 2.63 15.51
N LEU A 198 8.28 1.89 14.40
CA LEU A 198 9.12 0.72 14.21
C LEU A 198 9.69 0.68 12.79
N GLY A 199 10.99 0.43 12.66
CA GLY A 199 11.61 0.12 11.38
C GLY A 199 12.85 -0.74 11.52
N ILE A 200 13.52 -0.99 10.39
CA ILE A 200 14.79 -1.72 10.34
C ILE A 200 15.83 -0.85 9.64
N ALA A 201 16.94 -0.58 10.33
CA ALA A 201 18.09 0.08 9.74
C ALA A 201 18.79 -0.83 8.73
N ALA A 202 19.61 -0.27 7.84
CA ALA A 202 20.31 -1.01 6.80
C ALA A 202 21.28 -2.08 7.32
N ASP A 203 21.74 -1.97 8.56
CA ASP A 203 22.54 -3.00 9.23
C ASP A 203 21.72 -4.13 9.86
N GLY A 204 20.39 -4.02 9.83
CA GLY A 204 19.43 -4.99 10.32
C GLY A 204 18.96 -4.77 11.75
N ASP A 205 19.48 -3.75 12.43
CA ASP A 205 19.05 -3.39 13.79
C ASP A 205 17.67 -2.71 13.75
N LEU A 206 16.93 -2.83 14.85
CA LEU A 206 15.60 -2.25 14.97
C LEU A 206 15.70 -0.74 15.27
N LEU A 207 14.94 0.05 14.53
CA LEU A 207 14.67 1.47 14.80
C LEU A 207 13.33 1.60 15.50
N VAL A 208 13.27 2.43 16.54
CA VAL A 208 12.10 2.62 17.38
C VAL A 208 11.88 4.10 17.68
N SER A 209 10.62 4.53 17.60
CA SER A 209 10.12 5.74 18.26
C SER A 209 9.28 5.34 19.48
N THR A 210 9.14 6.25 20.44
CA THR A 210 8.27 6.05 21.60
C THR A 210 7.32 7.21 21.78
N ILE A 211 6.11 6.96 22.29
CA ILE A 211 5.03 7.95 22.42
C ILE A 211 5.37 9.18 23.28
N GLY A 212 6.48 9.13 24.02
CA GLY A 212 6.95 10.21 24.86
C GLY A 212 8.46 10.18 25.08
N THR A 213 8.88 10.72 26.22
CA THR A 213 10.28 10.66 26.62
C THR A 213 10.65 9.26 27.08
N ALA A 214 11.72 8.71 26.50
CA ALA A 214 12.29 7.43 26.89
C ALA A 214 13.62 7.60 27.62
N VAL A 215 13.88 6.76 28.63
CA VAL A 215 15.18 6.66 29.31
C VAL A 215 15.64 5.22 29.28
N VAL A 216 16.50 4.90 28.32
CA VAL A 216 16.87 3.53 27.97
C VAL A 216 18.35 3.23 28.26
N PRO A 217 18.73 1.95 28.47
CA PRO A 217 20.14 1.58 28.62
C PRO A 217 20.95 1.89 27.37
N SER A 218 22.16 2.42 27.53
CA SER A 218 23.12 2.66 26.45
C SER A 218 24.50 2.09 26.79
N ALA A 219 25.36 1.97 25.78
CA ALA A 219 26.73 1.50 25.98
C ALA A 219 27.56 2.35 26.97
N THR A 220 27.15 3.61 27.20
CA THR A 220 27.84 4.57 28.07
C THR A 220 27.06 4.96 29.32
N GLY A 221 25.86 4.38 29.55
CA GLY A 221 25.02 4.67 30.70
C GLY A 221 23.53 4.58 30.38
N GLU A 222 22.83 5.69 30.55
CA GLU A 222 21.44 5.87 30.13
C GLU A 222 21.41 6.85 28.95
N LEU A 223 20.53 6.60 28.00
CA LEU A 223 20.20 7.50 26.90
C LEU A 223 18.78 8.02 27.15
N GLN A 224 18.63 9.35 27.16
CA GLN A 224 17.33 10.00 27.27
C GLN A 224 16.98 10.65 25.93
N VAL A 225 15.83 10.32 25.37
CA VAL A 225 15.34 10.85 24.10
C VAL A 225 13.88 11.30 24.22
N ARG A 226 13.39 12.07 23.24
CA ARG A 226 11.99 12.50 23.15
C ARG A 226 11.25 11.69 22.07
N ASP A 227 9.95 11.96 21.98
CA ASP A 227 8.99 11.42 21.00
C ASP A 227 9.30 11.81 19.54
N GLN A 228 10.18 12.79 19.32
CA GLN A 228 10.65 13.17 17.97
C GLN A 228 11.94 12.45 17.56
N ALA A 229 12.41 11.46 18.33
CA ALA A 229 13.68 10.77 18.07
C ALA A 229 13.46 9.33 17.59
N LEU A 230 14.42 8.83 16.81
CA LEU A 230 14.55 7.40 16.56
C LEU A 230 15.76 6.87 17.34
N ILE A 231 15.55 5.78 18.07
CA ILE A 231 16.60 5.02 18.75
C ILE A 231 16.79 3.67 18.10
N LYS A 232 18.05 3.25 17.99
CA LYS A 232 18.44 1.97 17.41
C LYS A 232 18.81 0.97 18.49
N LEU A 233 18.24 -0.22 18.43
CA LEU A 233 18.48 -1.32 19.36
C LEU A 233 19.56 -2.28 18.84
N ASP A 234 20.66 -2.41 19.58
CA ASP A 234 21.52 -3.58 19.45
C ASP A 234 20.92 -4.73 20.27
N GLU A 235 20.19 -5.61 19.59
CA GLU A 235 19.52 -6.76 20.20
C GLU A 235 20.50 -7.73 20.90
N SER A 236 21.78 -7.73 20.50
CA SER A 236 22.78 -8.62 21.08
C SER A 236 23.24 -8.17 22.47
N THR A 237 23.14 -6.87 22.75
CA THR A 237 23.53 -6.28 24.04
C THR A 237 22.35 -5.75 24.84
N GLY A 238 21.18 -5.54 24.21
CA GLY A 238 20.02 -4.90 24.82
C GLY A 238 20.28 -3.42 25.14
N THR A 239 21.14 -2.76 24.36
CA THR A 239 21.47 -1.34 24.54
C THR A 239 21.05 -0.54 23.32
N TRP A 240 20.76 0.74 23.57
CA TRP A 240 20.24 1.67 22.59
C TRP A 240 21.26 2.76 22.26
N SER A 241 21.15 3.29 21.05
CA SER A 241 21.85 4.48 20.58
C SER A 241 20.89 5.41 19.85
N LEU A 242 21.10 6.72 19.94
CA LEU A 242 20.36 7.69 19.14
C LEU A 242 20.69 7.50 17.66
N TYR A 243 19.65 7.37 16.83
CA TYR A 243 19.77 7.24 15.38
C TYR A 243 19.34 8.51 14.66
N PHE A 244 18.29 9.16 15.13
CA PHE A 244 17.76 10.40 14.58
C PHE A 244 17.32 11.32 15.71
N ASP A 245 17.79 12.56 15.68
CA ASP A 245 17.37 13.61 16.61
C ASP A 245 16.41 14.58 15.92
N GLY A 246 15.13 14.52 16.29
CA GLY A 246 14.11 15.42 15.76
C GLY A 246 14.34 16.89 16.10
N GLU A 247 14.97 17.21 17.23
CA GLU A 247 15.21 18.60 17.63
C GLU A 247 16.17 19.30 16.64
N ASP A 248 17.16 18.57 16.10
CA ASP A 248 18.14 19.08 15.13
C ASP A 248 17.52 19.42 13.76
N VAL A 249 16.35 18.85 13.46
CA VAL A 249 15.62 19.07 12.22
C VAL A 249 14.32 19.86 12.42
N GLY A 250 14.14 20.47 13.58
CA GLY A 250 13.04 21.40 13.86
C GLY A 250 11.75 20.78 14.40
N LEU A 251 11.71 19.46 14.64
CA LEU A 251 10.58 18.79 15.31
C LEU A 251 10.67 19.06 16.83
N VAL A 252 9.85 19.97 17.34
CA VAL A 252 9.98 20.49 18.72
C VAL A 252 8.67 20.58 19.48
N THR A 253 7.56 20.20 18.86
CA THR A 253 6.22 20.24 19.46
C THR A 253 5.68 18.84 19.72
N SER A 254 4.72 18.73 20.63
CA SER A 254 4.11 17.44 20.99
C SER A 254 3.19 16.86 19.91
N SER A 255 2.94 17.57 18.81
CA SER A 255 2.23 17.03 17.64
C SER A 255 3.17 16.45 16.59
N GLU A 256 4.48 16.70 16.72
CA GLU A 256 5.54 16.33 15.78
C GLU A 256 6.22 15.01 16.17
N ASP A 257 5.50 14.17 16.91
CA ASP A 257 5.88 12.82 17.33
C ASP A 257 5.93 11.86 16.12
N ILE A 258 7.00 11.06 16.04
CA ILE A 258 7.25 10.13 14.92
C ILE A 258 6.45 8.85 15.14
N ARG A 259 5.60 8.50 14.16
CA ARG A 259 4.70 7.34 14.20
C ARG A 259 5.09 6.15 13.35
N SER A 260 6.02 6.35 12.43
CA SER A 260 6.61 5.26 11.69
C SER A 260 7.92 5.68 11.07
N VAL A 261 8.78 4.70 10.88
CA VAL A 261 10.01 4.85 10.09
C VAL A 261 10.19 3.66 9.18
N TRP A 262 10.34 3.93 7.88
CA TRP A 262 10.79 2.94 6.92
C TRP A 262 12.09 3.40 6.26
N GLU A 263 13.17 2.62 6.42
CA GLU A 263 14.47 2.95 5.82
C GLU A 263 14.64 2.28 4.46
N TYR A 264 14.99 3.08 3.46
CA TYR A 264 15.30 2.57 2.13
C TYR A 264 16.59 1.73 2.19
N PRO A 265 16.56 0.45 1.77
CA PRO A 265 17.62 -0.52 2.05
C PRO A 265 18.90 -0.32 1.24
N THR A 266 18.98 0.74 0.42
CA THR A 266 20.12 1.03 -0.43
C THR A 266 20.51 2.47 -0.24
N ALA A 267 21.71 2.69 0.30
CA ALA A 267 22.27 4.03 0.34
C ALA A 267 22.44 4.59 -1.08
N ASP A 268 22.40 5.90 -1.20
CA ASP A 268 22.62 6.59 -2.46
C ASP A 268 24.10 6.50 -2.90
N ALA A 269 24.45 7.22 -3.97
CA ALA A 269 25.82 7.21 -4.47
C ALA A 269 26.85 7.88 -3.53
N GLN A 270 26.40 8.48 -2.43
CA GLN A 270 27.18 9.15 -1.39
C GLN A 270 27.27 8.32 -0.10
N ASP A 271 26.67 7.12 -0.07
CA ASP A 271 26.48 6.27 1.12
C ASP A 271 25.49 6.88 2.14
N ASP A 272 24.61 7.78 1.71
CA ASP A 272 23.53 8.37 2.53
C ASP A 272 22.25 7.52 2.42
N TYR A 273 21.52 7.33 3.53
CA TYR A 273 20.26 6.57 3.55
C TYR A 273 19.05 7.50 3.48
N THR A 274 17.96 7.02 2.90
CA THR A 274 16.67 7.72 2.99
C THR A 274 15.76 7.00 3.97
N ILE A 275 15.25 7.72 4.95
CA ILE A 275 14.16 7.26 5.81
C ILE A 275 12.85 7.94 5.39
N PHE A 276 11.75 7.23 5.54
CA PHE A 276 10.40 7.76 5.35
C PHE A 276 9.68 7.75 6.69
N LEU A 277 9.03 8.86 7.01
CA LEU A 277 8.43 9.11 8.32
C LEU A 277 6.95 9.45 8.19
N THR A 278 6.17 8.98 9.15
CA THR A 278 4.82 9.53 9.46
C THR A 278 4.89 10.26 10.80
N LEU A 279 4.04 11.27 10.99
CA LEU A 279 4.02 12.09 12.20
C LEU A 279 2.60 12.22 12.76
N SER A 280 2.48 12.41 14.08
CA SER A 280 1.23 12.50 14.85
C SER A 280 0.27 13.64 14.50
N GLY A 281 0.69 14.62 13.68
CA GLY A 281 -0.02 15.89 13.52
C GLY A 281 0.64 16.79 12.49
N ASP A 282 0.22 18.05 12.48
CA ASP A 282 0.89 19.10 11.70
C ASP A 282 2.35 19.22 12.16
N PHE A 283 3.26 19.25 11.19
CA PHE A 283 4.69 19.34 11.42
C PHE A 283 5.36 20.33 10.47
N ALA A 284 6.45 20.93 10.95
CA ALA A 284 7.35 21.71 10.12
C ALA A 284 8.79 21.31 10.42
N VAL A 285 9.54 20.97 9.39
CA VAL A 285 10.95 20.59 9.49
C VAL A 285 11.84 21.70 8.93
N GLU A 286 12.98 21.92 9.56
CA GLU A 286 14.04 22.80 9.09
C GLU A 286 15.38 22.13 9.34
N SER A 287 16.05 21.71 8.26
CA SER A 287 17.42 21.21 8.29
C SER A 287 18.23 21.91 7.20
N ILE A 288 18.66 21.20 6.14
CA ILE A 288 19.27 21.87 4.98
C ILE A 288 18.22 22.56 4.09
N ASN A 289 16.97 22.13 4.19
CA ASN A 289 15.78 22.71 3.59
C ASN A 289 14.64 22.71 4.61
N THR A 290 13.56 23.40 4.26
CA THR A 290 12.31 23.40 5.02
C THR A 290 11.26 22.57 4.28
N ASP A 291 10.44 21.83 5.02
CA ASP A 291 9.23 21.19 4.50
C ASP A 291 8.12 21.23 5.58
N GLU A 292 6.88 21.00 5.17
CA GLU A 292 5.72 20.98 6.05
C GLU A 292 4.70 19.90 5.62
N GLY A 293 3.96 19.40 6.60
CA GLY A 293 2.92 18.42 6.36
C GLY A 293 2.02 18.23 7.56
N ASP A 294 1.14 17.24 7.45
CA ASP A 294 0.21 16.87 8.48
C ASP A 294 0.22 15.35 8.74
N LYS A 295 -0.70 14.93 9.61
CA LYS A 295 -0.81 13.58 10.14
C LYS A 295 -1.02 12.46 9.11
N ASN A 296 -1.39 12.80 7.88
CA ASN A 296 -1.68 11.83 6.84
C ASN A 296 -0.70 11.92 5.67
N ASP A 297 0.36 12.69 5.83
CA ASP A 297 1.47 12.73 4.90
C ASP A 297 2.54 11.70 5.26
N VAL A 298 3.31 11.29 4.25
CA VAL A 298 4.59 10.60 4.43
C VAL A 298 5.69 11.52 3.96
N GLU A 299 6.67 11.74 4.82
CA GLU A 299 7.80 12.63 4.59
C GLU A 299 9.07 11.81 4.36
N GLY A 300 9.83 12.11 3.32
CA GLY A 300 11.14 11.52 3.11
C GLY A 300 12.24 12.41 3.70
N CYS A 301 13.18 11.82 4.45
CA CYS A 301 14.45 12.45 4.79
C CYS A 301 15.59 11.65 4.17
N THR A 302 16.38 12.28 3.29
CA THR A 302 17.74 11.80 3.01
C THR A 302 18.65 12.20 4.15
N LEU A 303 19.08 11.22 4.95
CA LEU A 303 19.97 11.38 6.10
C LEU A 303 21.40 11.64 5.63
N LEU A 304 21.83 12.89 5.74
CA LEU A 304 23.21 13.30 5.49
C LEU A 304 24.08 13.13 6.74
N GLU A 305 23.46 13.18 7.92
CA GLU A 305 24.08 12.91 9.21
C GLU A 305 23.02 12.35 10.15
N ALA A 306 23.37 11.29 10.89
CA ALA A 306 22.50 10.61 11.85
C ALA A 306 23.04 10.78 13.29
N GLY A 307 22.18 10.59 14.29
CA GLY A 307 22.53 10.69 15.71
C GLY A 307 22.38 12.12 16.26
N GLU A 308 23.31 12.52 17.13
CA GLU A 308 23.24 13.77 17.94
C GLU A 308 23.41 15.09 17.16
N THR A 309 23.66 15.01 15.85
CA THR A 309 23.80 16.15 14.94
C THR A 309 23.07 15.84 13.64
N THR A 310 21.80 15.47 13.75
CA THR A 310 21.02 14.96 12.62
C THR A 310 20.86 16.03 11.54
N VAL A 311 21.17 15.66 10.29
CA VAL A 311 21.03 16.52 9.12
C VAL A 311 20.27 15.77 8.04
N CYS A 312 19.17 16.38 7.59
CA CYS A 312 18.25 15.80 6.62
C CYS A 312 18.09 16.71 5.41
N GLN A 313 17.89 16.08 4.26
CA GLN A 313 17.17 16.70 3.16
C GLN A 313 15.74 16.16 3.09
N PHE A 314 14.76 17.02 3.36
CA PHE A 314 13.34 16.68 3.36
C PHE A 314 12.69 16.78 1.98
N PHE A 315 11.69 15.94 1.73
CA PHE A 315 10.79 16.00 0.59
C PHE A 315 9.49 15.24 0.88
N LYS A 316 8.35 15.86 0.55
CA LYS A 316 7.06 15.16 0.51
C LYS A 316 7.11 13.90 -0.35
N PHE A 317 6.88 12.74 0.26
CA PHE A 317 6.78 11.46 -0.45
C PHE A 317 5.34 11.11 -0.83
N LEU A 318 4.42 11.17 0.14
CA LEU A 318 3.00 10.94 -0.06
C LEU A 318 2.20 12.06 0.59
N ASN A 319 1.17 12.53 -0.11
CA ASN A 319 0.11 13.33 0.49
C ASN A 319 -1.13 12.45 0.63
N GLY A 320 -1.55 12.19 1.87
CA GLY A 320 -2.67 11.29 2.16
C GLY A 320 -4.01 11.79 1.61
N ASP A 321 -4.28 13.10 1.71
CA ASP A 321 -5.48 13.72 1.14
C ASP A 321 -5.54 13.52 -0.38
N ALA A 322 -4.39 13.53 -1.05
CA ALA A 322 -4.29 13.30 -2.48
C ALA A 322 -4.54 11.84 -2.89
N VAL A 323 -4.69 10.91 -1.93
CA VAL A 323 -5.06 9.51 -2.15
C VAL A 323 -6.28 9.07 -1.33
N SER A 324 -7.11 10.02 -0.86
CA SER A 324 -8.26 9.76 0.01
C SER A 324 -7.92 9.07 1.35
N ALA A 325 -6.64 9.03 1.73
CA ALA A 325 -6.16 8.57 3.03
C ALA A 325 -6.08 9.77 3.98
N GLY A 326 -7.21 10.38 4.32
CA GLY A 326 -7.28 11.60 5.15
C GLY A 326 -7.08 11.37 6.67
N ASN A 327 -7.03 10.12 7.10
CA ASN A 327 -6.86 9.76 8.50
C ASN A 327 -5.39 9.68 8.90
N GLN A 328 -5.13 9.80 10.20
CA GLN A 328 -3.79 9.65 10.76
C GLN A 328 -3.15 8.34 10.27
N LEU A 329 -2.04 8.49 9.56
CA LEU A 329 -1.16 7.38 9.26
C LEU A 329 -0.38 7.04 10.51
N ASP A 330 -0.45 5.78 10.89
CA ASP A 330 0.39 5.23 11.95
C ASP A 330 1.54 4.51 11.22
N GLY A 331 1.38 3.25 10.81
CA GLY A 331 2.47 2.49 10.15
C GLY A 331 2.68 2.67 8.63
N LEU A 332 3.91 2.38 8.18
CA LEU A 332 4.37 2.50 6.79
C LEU A 332 5.36 1.38 6.40
N ALA A 333 5.16 0.77 5.23
CA ALA A 333 6.24 0.02 4.56
C ALA A 333 6.20 0.19 3.04
N LEU A 334 7.36 0.11 2.38
CA LEU A 334 7.47 0.29 0.92
C LEU A 334 8.00 -0.98 0.24
N SER A 335 7.40 -1.34 -0.90
CA SER A 335 7.89 -2.42 -1.76
C SER A 335 8.26 -1.91 -3.15
N TYR A 336 9.48 -2.20 -3.59
CA TYR A 336 10.02 -1.82 -4.89
C TYR A 336 10.13 -3.00 -5.87
N THR A 337 9.85 -4.22 -5.39
CA THR A 337 9.76 -5.38 -6.27
C THR A 337 8.46 -5.29 -7.06
N PRO A 338 8.50 -5.35 -8.40
CA PRO A 338 7.29 -5.41 -9.20
C PRO A 338 6.43 -6.56 -8.69
N VAL A 339 5.18 -6.26 -8.31
CA VAL A 339 4.23 -7.29 -7.94
C VAL A 339 4.06 -8.18 -9.17
N ALA A 340 4.53 -9.43 -9.09
CA ALA A 340 4.11 -10.43 -10.06
C ALA A 340 2.58 -10.51 -9.91
N SER A 341 1.84 -10.11 -10.92
CA SER A 341 0.38 -10.15 -10.92
C SER A 341 -0.08 -11.55 -10.46
N GLY A 342 -0.67 -11.64 -9.26
CA GLY A 342 -1.16 -12.91 -8.72
C GLY A 342 -0.85 -13.22 -7.26
N LEU A 343 -0.92 -12.24 -6.34
CA LEU A 343 -1.18 -12.58 -4.94
C LEU A 343 -2.67 -12.90 -4.81
N THR A 344 -2.99 -14.19 -4.67
CA THR A 344 -4.34 -14.66 -4.35
C THR A 344 -4.74 -14.17 -2.96
N PRO A 345 -5.89 -13.50 -2.80
CA PRO A 345 -6.45 -13.20 -1.50
C PRO A 345 -6.71 -14.50 -0.72
N ILE A 346 -6.28 -14.57 0.54
CA ILE A 346 -6.65 -15.65 1.45
C ILE A 346 -8.10 -15.40 1.89
N THR A 347 -9.07 -16.11 1.32
CA THR A 347 -10.45 -16.14 1.82
C THR A 347 -10.71 -17.43 2.61
N GLY A 348 -11.32 -17.28 3.79
CA GLY A 348 -11.60 -18.34 4.76
C GLY A 348 -12.55 -19.43 4.27
N ARG A 349 -12.36 -20.63 4.82
CA ARG A 349 -12.88 -21.93 4.36
C ARG A 349 -14.25 -22.30 4.93
N ASP A 350 -15.28 -21.51 4.64
CA ASP A 350 -16.67 -22.00 4.79
C ASP A 350 -17.41 -22.19 3.46
N ASP A 351 -16.87 -21.71 2.33
CA ASP A 351 -17.47 -21.86 0.98
C ASP A 351 -16.74 -22.85 0.05
N LEU A 352 -15.69 -23.52 0.54
CA LEU A 352 -14.70 -24.22 -0.28
C LEU A 352 -15.14 -25.56 -0.91
N GLU A 353 -16.31 -26.10 -0.59
CA GLU A 353 -16.78 -27.34 -1.24
C GLU A 353 -17.44 -27.09 -2.61
N ASN A 354 -17.88 -25.86 -2.91
CA ASN A 354 -18.47 -25.48 -4.20
C ASN A 354 -17.58 -24.55 -5.05
N ALA A 355 -16.49 -24.01 -4.49
CA ALA A 355 -15.59 -23.09 -5.21
C ALA A 355 -14.63 -23.83 -6.17
N ASP A 356 -14.22 -25.05 -5.82
CA ASP A 356 -13.23 -25.83 -6.59
C ASP A 356 -13.81 -26.34 -7.93
N GLU A 357 -15.08 -26.79 -7.94
CA GLU A 357 -15.76 -27.19 -9.19
C GLU A 357 -16.00 -25.98 -10.12
N ARG A 358 -16.30 -24.80 -9.55
CA ARG A 358 -16.55 -23.56 -10.32
C ARG A 358 -15.28 -22.94 -10.88
N ALA A 359 -14.17 -23.01 -10.15
CA ALA A 359 -12.87 -22.54 -10.64
C ALA A 359 -12.34 -23.43 -11.78
N VAL A 360 -12.59 -24.74 -11.71
CA VAL A 360 -12.24 -25.69 -12.78
C VAL A 360 -13.13 -25.49 -14.01
N GLU A 361 -14.43 -25.26 -13.83
CA GLU A 361 -15.37 -24.96 -14.94
C GLU A 361 -14.99 -23.63 -15.62
N MET A 362 -14.69 -22.58 -14.86
CA MET A 362 -14.30 -21.27 -15.38
C MET A 362 -12.95 -21.28 -16.11
N ALA A 363 -11.98 -22.06 -15.62
CA ALA A 363 -10.71 -22.25 -16.32
C ALA A 363 -10.87 -23.06 -17.62
N SER A 364 -11.82 -24.00 -17.66
CA SER A 364 -12.18 -24.74 -18.87
C SER A 364 -12.86 -23.82 -19.90
N ASP A 365 -13.81 -23.01 -19.46
CA ASP A 365 -14.53 -22.06 -20.31
C ASP A 365 -13.59 -20.99 -20.91
N PHE A 366 -12.62 -20.51 -20.11
CA PHE A 366 -11.57 -19.60 -20.60
C PHE A 366 -10.68 -20.27 -21.66
N ALA A 367 -10.31 -21.53 -21.45
CA ALA A 367 -9.49 -22.26 -22.41
C ALA A 367 -10.24 -22.52 -23.73
N ASP A 368 -11.53 -22.85 -23.67
CA ASP A 368 -12.39 -23.04 -24.84
C ASP A 368 -12.64 -21.73 -25.60
N PHE A 369 -12.80 -20.61 -24.88
CA PHE A 369 -12.87 -19.28 -25.50
C PHE A 369 -11.58 -18.90 -26.24
N MET A 370 -10.43 -19.13 -25.62
CA MET A 370 -9.13 -18.84 -26.24
C MET A 370 -8.88 -19.73 -27.46
N ALA A 371 -9.36 -20.98 -27.45
CA ALA A 371 -9.33 -21.86 -28.61
C ALA A 371 -10.23 -21.34 -29.74
N ALA A 372 -11.46 -20.93 -29.44
CA ALA A 372 -12.40 -20.39 -30.43
C ALA A 372 -11.91 -19.04 -31.02
N LEU A 373 -11.26 -18.20 -30.21
CA LEU A 373 -10.62 -16.95 -30.66
C LEU A 373 -9.43 -17.22 -31.59
N ALA A 374 -8.62 -18.24 -31.28
CA ALA A 374 -7.50 -18.66 -32.11
C ALA A 374 -7.95 -19.28 -33.45
N GLU A 375 -9.14 -19.88 -33.49
CA GLU A 375 -9.76 -20.41 -34.71
C GLU A 375 -10.48 -19.34 -35.55
N GLY A 376 -10.59 -18.11 -35.02
CA GLY A 376 -11.20 -16.97 -35.71
C GLY A 376 -12.70 -17.11 -35.87
N ASP A 377 -13.37 -17.67 -34.86
CA ASP A 377 -14.82 -17.80 -34.83
C ASP A 377 -15.48 -16.41 -34.84
N GLY A 378 -16.46 -16.23 -35.74
CA GLY A 378 -17.15 -14.97 -35.96
C GLY A 378 -18.33 -14.74 -35.02
N GLU A 379 -18.64 -15.71 -34.15
CA GLU A 379 -19.69 -15.58 -33.12
C GLU A 379 -19.19 -15.00 -31.79
N ILE A 380 -17.87 -14.82 -31.61
CA ILE A 380 -17.30 -14.19 -30.42
C ILE A 380 -17.47 -12.67 -30.49
N THR A 381 -18.19 -12.11 -29.53
CA THR A 381 -18.45 -10.67 -29.42
C THR A 381 -17.61 -10.02 -28.31
N VAL A 382 -17.56 -8.69 -28.30
CA VAL A 382 -16.87 -7.92 -27.25
C VAL A 382 -17.54 -8.13 -25.88
N ASP A 383 -18.84 -8.40 -25.87
CA ASP A 383 -19.60 -8.64 -24.64
C ASP A 383 -19.22 -9.99 -24.01
N ASP A 384 -18.93 -11.02 -24.83
CA ASP A 384 -18.44 -12.33 -24.36
C ASP A 384 -17.04 -12.22 -23.73
N PHE A 385 -16.18 -11.34 -24.28
CA PHE A 385 -14.86 -11.05 -23.72
C PHE A 385 -14.96 -10.34 -22.36
N ILE A 386 -15.89 -9.38 -22.22
CA ILE A 386 -16.12 -8.69 -20.95
C ILE A 386 -16.65 -9.66 -19.90
N GLU A 387 -17.60 -10.52 -20.24
CA GLU A 387 -18.17 -11.50 -19.30
C GLU A 387 -17.11 -12.46 -18.73
N ILE A 388 -16.23 -13.00 -19.59
CA ILE A 388 -15.18 -13.93 -19.19
C ILE A 388 -14.09 -13.26 -18.34
N VAL A 389 -13.68 -12.04 -18.69
CA VAL A 389 -12.66 -11.29 -17.93
C VAL A 389 -13.21 -10.91 -16.55
N THR A 390 -14.47 -10.51 -16.46
CA THR A 390 -15.10 -10.15 -15.19
C THR A 390 -15.20 -11.35 -14.25
N GLN A 391 -15.53 -12.53 -14.79
CA GLN A 391 -15.60 -13.77 -14.00
C GLN A 391 -14.22 -14.27 -13.55
N THR A 392 -13.19 -14.14 -14.40
CA THR A 392 -11.83 -14.66 -14.14
C THR A 392 -11.04 -13.78 -13.17
N TYR A 393 -11.22 -12.45 -13.21
CA TYR A 393 -10.42 -11.50 -12.43
C TYR A 393 -11.15 -10.90 -11.21
N PHE A 394 -12.47 -11.07 -11.12
CA PHE A 394 -13.26 -10.71 -9.93
C PHE A 394 -14.17 -11.87 -9.51
N PRO A 395 -13.63 -12.98 -8.99
CA PRO A 395 -14.47 -14.03 -8.46
C PRO A 395 -15.06 -13.51 -7.15
N ILE A 396 -16.39 -13.35 -7.13
CA ILE A 396 -17.27 -13.00 -6.00
C ILE A 396 -17.70 -11.52 -5.95
N ILE A 397 -18.67 -11.17 -6.81
CA ILE A 397 -19.84 -10.39 -6.37
C ILE A 397 -21.07 -11.12 -6.87
N HIS A 398 -21.63 -12.01 -6.05
CA HIS A 398 -23.06 -12.32 -5.99
C HIS A 398 -23.32 -13.34 -4.87
N ARG A 399 -23.40 -12.89 -3.62
CA ARG A 399 -24.62 -12.84 -2.80
C ARG A 399 -24.33 -12.49 -1.35
#